data_AF-A0A858U4B6-F1
#
_entry.id   AF-A0A858U4B6-F1
#
_cell.length_a   1.000
_cell.length_b   1.000
_cell.length_c   1.000
_cell.angle_alpha   90.00
_cell.angle_beta   90.00
_cell.angle_gamma   90.00
#
_symmetry.space_group_name_H-M   'P 1'
#
loop_
_entity.id
_entity.type
_entity.pdbx_description
1 polymer ?
#
loop_
_entity_poly.entity_id
_entity_poly.type
_entity_poly.pdbx_seq_one_letter_code
_entity_poly.pdbx_strand_id
1 'polypeptide(L)'
;MKKSTKLMISLGSISSIIAIPLIAASCSNTDNGGGQQKIKENTNQTLKYEDYGITKLPESQIKSRVLIHPAARDANKLDAEGVFKFKLHLAPTQGVKGTWVGIATEVKSLNDNTLADSKAVKVTETEADEQADPNEGFPLIFKWDKQKLDEGKFYTFVFWKKDGTERIVFDQKYINSNQDTFVAEKARATNQTIDFTKHGVQNFPEQRVKTRTLIHPAARDANKLDSEGVFKFKLHLEPTRGVKGKWLGFATEVKSLEDNTLVPSKSVKVATTTADEQADPNEGFPLIFKWTDNNKLEKGKFYTFIFWKEDGSEKIVFSDENIKGSKDTFIAEEGRRTNQTIDFTKHGITAFPEERVKTRTLLHPAARAENKLDDKGVFRFSLHLAPVKGVTGNWTAFATEVNGENDNTLKLDSNNSPIIKKTTTVAKENVEFPLVFEWSQEKLDKNKVYTFIFWKTDGTEKIVFSDVNIKGSKDTFPL
;
A
#
# COMPACT_ATOMS: atom_id res chain seq x y z
N MET A 1 -42.00 -45.04 13.30
CA MET A 1 -41.95 -43.95 12.31
C MET A 1 -41.13 -42.79 12.89
N LYS A 2 -39.91 -42.59 12.40
CA LYS A 2 -39.02 -41.49 12.81
C LYS A 2 -39.37 -40.24 11.98
N LYS A 3 -39.71 -39.13 12.63
CA LYS A 3 -39.76 -37.81 12.00
C LYS A 3 -38.38 -37.18 12.17
N SER A 4 -37.67 -36.98 11.05
CA SER A 4 -36.43 -36.21 11.00
C SER A 4 -36.75 -34.73 10.80
N THR A 5 -36.37 -33.90 11.75
CA THR A 5 -36.34 -32.45 11.59
C THR A 5 -34.96 -32.08 11.04
N LYS A 6 -34.91 -31.61 9.78
CA LYS A 6 -33.70 -31.02 9.19
C LYS A 6 -33.45 -29.67 9.86
N LEU A 7 -32.34 -29.55 10.58
CA LEU A 7 -31.80 -28.28 11.04
C LEU A 7 -30.82 -27.77 9.97
N MET A 8 -31.20 -26.73 9.21
CA MET A 8 -30.27 -25.95 8.40
C MET A 8 -29.56 -24.97 9.33
N ILE A 9 -28.24 -25.10 9.48
CA ILE A 9 -27.42 -24.07 10.11
C ILE A 9 -26.74 -23.28 9.00
N SER A 10 -27.16 -22.02 8.88
CA SER A 10 -26.52 -20.96 8.11
C SER A 10 -25.13 -20.67 8.69
N LEU A 11 -24.09 -20.77 7.87
CA LEU A 11 -22.73 -20.31 8.20
C LEU A 11 -22.70 -18.78 8.12
N GLY A 12 -23.05 -18.15 9.25
CA GLY A 12 -22.76 -16.74 9.49
C GLY A 12 -21.27 -16.56 9.75
N SER A 13 -20.63 -15.81 8.87
CA SER A 13 -19.26 -15.30 8.98
C SER A 13 -19.11 -14.45 10.24
N ILE A 14 -18.35 -14.93 11.23
CA ILE A 14 -17.92 -14.12 12.37
C ILE A 14 -16.62 -13.43 11.95
N SER A 15 -16.77 -12.21 11.45
CA SER A 15 -15.72 -11.23 11.23
C SER A 15 -15.41 -10.51 12.53
N SER A 16 -14.31 -10.85 13.19
CA SER A 16 -13.59 -9.97 14.12
C SER A 16 -12.38 -10.70 14.70
N ILE A 17 -11.25 -10.67 13.98
CA ILE A 17 -9.95 -10.83 14.60
C ILE A 17 -9.17 -9.57 14.24
N ILE A 18 -8.94 -8.75 15.26
CA ILE A 18 -7.98 -7.64 15.24
C ILE A 18 -6.63 -8.27 14.87
N ALA A 19 -6.20 -8.10 13.63
CA ALA A 19 -4.90 -8.56 13.15
C ALA A 19 -3.83 -7.57 13.63
N ILE A 20 -3.42 -7.74 14.88
CA ILE A 20 -2.09 -7.30 15.32
C ILE A 20 -1.09 -8.03 14.41
N PRO A 21 -0.05 -7.38 13.87
CA PRO A 21 1.03 -8.12 13.23
C PRO A 21 1.61 -9.06 14.30
N LEU A 22 1.26 -10.34 14.25
CA LEU A 22 1.80 -11.37 15.14
C LEU A 22 3.26 -11.62 14.73
N ILE A 23 4.12 -10.67 15.11
CA ILE A 23 5.52 -10.90 15.42
C ILE A 23 5.49 -11.69 16.74
N ALA A 24 6.20 -12.81 16.81
CA ALA A 24 6.05 -13.78 17.89
C ALA A 24 6.25 -13.12 19.25
N ALA A 25 5.19 -13.15 20.08
CA ALA A 25 5.20 -12.61 21.43
C ALA A 25 4.95 -13.72 22.46
N SER A 26 5.93 -13.85 23.35
CA SER A 26 5.88 -14.29 24.75
C SER A 26 5.91 -15.79 25.13
N CYS A 27 6.94 -16.08 25.94
CA CYS A 27 7.06 -16.89 27.16
C CYS A 27 6.44 -18.29 27.30
N SER A 28 7.33 -19.29 27.45
CA SER A 28 7.51 -20.02 28.73
C SER A 28 8.84 -20.79 28.75
N ASN A 29 9.62 -20.68 29.83
CA ASN A 29 10.58 -21.71 30.21
C ASN A 29 9.78 -22.80 30.92
N THR A 30 9.51 -23.91 30.25
CA THR A 30 8.96 -25.10 30.88
C THR A 30 9.92 -26.26 30.71
N ASP A 31 10.62 -26.57 31.80
CA ASP A 31 11.20 -27.87 32.05
C ASP A 31 10.10 -28.92 32.20
N ASN A 32 10.36 -30.09 31.62
CA ASN A 32 9.81 -31.42 31.91
C ASN A 32 8.27 -31.60 31.96
N GLY A 33 7.74 -32.17 30.87
CA GLY A 33 6.47 -32.88 30.85
C GLY A 33 6.60 -34.18 30.07
N GLY A 34 6.87 -35.28 30.80
CA GLY A 34 6.94 -36.63 30.25
C GLY A 34 5.62 -37.07 29.61
N GLY A 35 5.65 -37.22 28.30
CA GLY A 35 4.68 -37.98 27.54
C GLY A 35 5.39 -38.48 26.30
N GLN A 36 5.67 -39.79 26.22
CA GLN A 36 6.14 -40.43 24.99
C GLN A 36 5.03 -40.33 23.94
N GLN A 37 4.90 -39.19 23.28
CA GLN A 37 4.14 -39.07 22.04
C GLN A 37 5.00 -39.66 20.93
N LYS A 38 4.51 -40.73 20.28
CA LYS A 38 5.16 -41.37 19.14
C LYS A 38 5.58 -40.32 18.11
N ILE A 39 6.89 -40.13 17.98
CA ILE A 39 7.49 -39.43 16.84
C ILE A 39 7.02 -40.19 15.59
N LYS A 40 6.41 -39.49 14.62
CA LYS A 40 6.11 -40.08 13.31
C LYS A 40 7.40 -40.67 12.73
N GLU A 41 7.36 -41.93 12.32
CA GLU A 41 8.52 -42.59 11.71
C GLU A 41 8.97 -41.80 10.46
N ASN A 42 10.29 -41.59 10.32
CA ASN A 42 10.94 -40.93 9.19
C ASN A 42 10.69 -39.41 9.05
N THR A 43 11.01 -38.64 10.10
CA THR A 43 11.09 -37.15 10.08
C THR A 43 12.54 -36.67 10.16
N ASN A 44 12.80 -35.38 9.91
CA ASN A 44 14.15 -34.80 10.00
C ASN A 44 14.82 -35.01 11.36
N GLN A 45 14.05 -35.13 12.45
CA GLN A 45 14.55 -35.42 13.79
C GLN A 45 15.30 -36.75 13.92
N THR A 46 15.11 -37.69 12.98
CA THR A 46 15.73 -39.01 12.98
C THR A 46 17.05 -39.08 12.20
N LEU A 47 17.52 -37.95 11.65
CA LEU A 47 18.78 -37.88 10.91
C LEU A 47 19.99 -38.04 11.83
N LYS A 48 21.06 -38.63 11.28
CA LYS A 48 22.39 -38.65 11.90
C LYS A 48 23.09 -37.34 11.62
N TYR A 49 23.00 -36.40 12.55
CA TYR A 49 23.50 -35.04 12.33
C TYR A 49 25.02 -34.93 12.30
N GLU A 50 25.74 -35.96 12.76
CA GLU A 50 27.19 -36.04 12.66
C GLU A 50 27.67 -36.00 11.21
N ASP A 51 26.86 -36.53 10.28
CA ASP A 51 27.12 -36.54 8.84
C ASP A 51 27.11 -35.11 8.24
N TYR A 52 26.62 -34.13 9.01
CA TYR A 52 26.50 -32.72 8.61
C TYR A 52 27.40 -31.78 9.45
N GLY A 53 28.44 -32.33 10.08
CA GLY A 53 29.45 -31.55 10.80
C GLY A 53 29.05 -31.13 12.21
N ILE A 54 28.04 -31.77 12.81
CA ILE A 54 27.66 -31.58 14.21
C ILE A 54 28.46 -32.53 15.10
N THR A 55 29.03 -32.01 16.19
CA THR A 55 29.73 -32.85 17.17
C THR A 55 28.73 -33.77 17.89
N LYS A 56 29.01 -35.07 17.95
CA LYS A 56 28.16 -36.04 18.64
C LYS A 56 28.27 -35.88 20.16
N LEU A 57 27.14 -35.65 20.82
CA LEU A 57 27.02 -35.68 22.27
C LEU A 57 25.90 -36.64 22.71
N PRO A 58 25.95 -37.18 23.93
CA PRO A 58 24.81 -37.89 24.52
C PRO A 58 23.58 -36.96 24.62
N GLU A 59 22.38 -37.48 24.34
CA GLU A 59 21.13 -36.68 24.34
C GLU A 59 20.91 -35.92 25.66
N SER A 60 21.37 -36.47 26.79
CA SER A 60 21.28 -35.82 28.12
C SER A 60 22.12 -34.54 28.26
N GLN A 61 23.05 -34.29 27.33
CA GLN A 61 23.91 -33.11 27.30
C GLN A 61 23.44 -32.06 26.29
N ILE A 62 22.37 -32.34 25.54
CA ILE A 62 21.91 -31.49 24.44
C ILE A 62 20.77 -30.62 24.94
N LYS A 63 21.00 -29.30 24.97
CA LYS A 63 19.95 -28.33 25.28
C LYS A 63 19.05 -28.14 24.06
N SER A 64 17.78 -28.51 24.18
CA SER A 64 16.77 -28.27 23.14
C SER A 64 16.04 -26.95 23.37
N ARG A 65 15.95 -26.14 22.32
CA ARG A 65 15.19 -24.90 22.27
C ARG A 65 14.05 -25.07 21.27
N VAL A 66 12.88 -24.50 21.55
CA VAL A 66 11.65 -24.83 20.81
C VAL A 66 11.07 -23.59 20.11
N LEU A 67 10.72 -23.75 18.83
CA LEU A 67 9.93 -22.79 18.07
C LEU A 67 8.44 -23.08 18.33
N ILE A 68 7.81 -22.22 19.12
CA ILE A 68 6.44 -22.38 19.64
C ILE A 68 5.35 -21.84 18.70
N HIS A 69 5.71 -21.46 17.48
CA HIS A 69 4.79 -21.04 16.42
C HIS A 69 4.97 -21.90 15.17
N PRO A 70 3.92 -22.04 14.35
CA PRO A 70 4.03 -22.74 13.08
C PRO A 70 4.99 -22.02 12.13
N ALA A 71 5.46 -22.73 11.11
CA ALA A 71 6.20 -22.19 10.01
C ALA A 71 5.45 -20.98 9.42
N ALA A 72 6.07 -19.80 9.45
CA ALA A 72 5.56 -18.61 8.76
C ALA A 72 5.78 -18.77 7.25
N ARG A 73 5.03 -19.69 6.63
CA ARG A 73 5.17 -20.13 5.23
C ARG A 73 5.15 -18.97 4.24
N ASP A 74 4.39 -17.93 4.52
CA ASP A 74 4.30 -16.72 3.69
C ASP A 74 5.49 -15.78 3.84
N ALA A 75 6.16 -15.77 5.00
CA ALA A 75 7.26 -14.87 5.30
C ALA A 75 8.63 -15.44 4.87
N ASN A 76 8.71 -16.75 4.62
CA ASN A 76 9.94 -17.43 4.27
C ASN A 76 9.83 -18.04 2.87
N LYS A 77 10.44 -17.36 1.89
CA LYS A 77 10.41 -17.68 0.46
C LYS A 77 11.84 -17.60 -0.11
N LEU A 78 12.04 -18.14 -1.31
CA LEU A 78 13.28 -17.90 -2.06
C LEU A 78 13.31 -16.45 -2.54
N ASP A 79 14.47 -15.77 -2.45
CA ASP A 79 14.66 -14.47 -3.08
C ASP A 79 14.82 -14.60 -4.62
N ALA A 80 15.04 -13.47 -5.30
CA ALA A 80 15.13 -13.42 -6.76
C ALA A 80 16.28 -14.30 -7.30
N GLU A 81 17.35 -14.45 -6.52
CA GLU A 81 18.51 -15.28 -6.80
C GLU A 81 18.30 -16.75 -6.43
N GLY A 82 17.14 -17.11 -5.85
CA GLY A 82 16.83 -18.47 -5.41
C GLY A 82 17.44 -18.84 -4.05
N VAL A 83 17.85 -17.86 -3.24
CA VAL A 83 18.40 -18.08 -1.91
C VAL A 83 17.27 -18.08 -0.88
N PHE A 84 17.21 -19.13 -0.08
CA PHE A 84 16.31 -19.17 1.07
C PHE A 84 17.00 -18.55 2.29
N LYS A 85 16.32 -17.61 2.96
CA LYS A 85 16.81 -16.97 4.18
C LYS A 85 15.85 -17.26 5.32
N PHE A 86 16.35 -17.92 6.36
CA PHE A 86 15.58 -18.19 7.58
C PHE A 86 16.13 -17.34 8.71
N LYS A 87 15.31 -16.38 9.18
CA LYS A 87 15.66 -15.51 10.31
C LYS A 87 14.97 -16.02 11.58
N LEU A 88 15.74 -16.35 12.62
CA LEU A 88 15.20 -16.78 13.91
C LEU A 88 15.18 -15.62 14.91
N HIS A 89 13.99 -15.31 15.42
CA HIS A 89 13.77 -14.27 16.43
C HIS A 89 13.27 -14.84 17.76
N LEU A 90 13.52 -14.07 18.82
CA LEU A 90 12.87 -13.99 20.13
C LEU A 90 12.45 -15.30 20.82
N ALA A 91 13.13 -15.55 21.94
CA ALA A 91 13.09 -16.70 22.87
C ALA A 91 14.06 -17.86 22.56
N PRO A 92 13.92 -18.68 21.49
CA PRO A 92 14.82 -19.81 21.29
C PRO A 92 16.22 -19.37 20.85
N THR A 93 16.43 -18.11 20.48
CA THR A 93 17.74 -17.58 20.12
C THR A 93 18.32 -16.60 21.14
N GLN A 94 17.66 -16.40 22.29
CA GLN A 94 18.18 -15.51 23.33
C GLN A 94 19.47 -16.08 23.94
N GLY A 95 20.53 -15.29 23.92
CA GLY A 95 21.85 -15.64 24.47
C GLY A 95 22.56 -16.75 23.71
N VAL A 96 22.16 -17.05 22.47
CA VAL A 96 22.92 -17.96 21.61
C VAL A 96 24.25 -17.32 21.21
N LYS A 97 25.29 -18.16 21.12
CA LYS A 97 26.65 -17.76 20.73
C LYS A 97 27.26 -18.80 19.82
N GLY A 98 28.36 -18.42 19.17
CA GLY A 98 29.17 -19.31 18.34
C GLY A 98 28.51 -19.65 17.01
N THR A 99 29.09 -20.65 16.34
CA THR A 99 28.65 -21.11 15.02
C THR A 99 27.47 -22.09 15.10
N TRP A 100 26.48 -21.85 14.27
CA TRP A 100 25.29 -22.70 14.10
C TRP A 100 25.19 -23.23 12.68
N VAL A 101 24.65 -24.43 12.55
CA VAL A 101 24.38 -25.13 11.30
C VAL A 101 22.88 -25.27 11.12
N GLY A 102 22.37 -24.78 9.99
CA GLY A 102 20.98 -24.94 9.56
C GLY A 102 20.87 -26.10 8.59
N ILE A 103 19.95 -27.03 8.87
CA ILE A 103 19.76 -28.27 8.11
C ILE A 103 18.34 -28.24 7.55
N ALA A 104 18.24 -28.13 6.23
CA ALA A 104 16.98 -28.22 5.50
C ALA A 104 16.85 -29.61 4.88
N THR A 105 15.75 -30.31 5.15
CA THR A 105 15.52 -31.67 4.64
C THR A 105 14.27 -31.71 3.78
N GLU A 106 14.39 -32.30 2.59
CA GLU A 106 13.27 -32.47 1.67
C GLU A 106 12.20 -33.42 2.27
N VAL A 107 10.94 -33.00 2.23
CA VAL A 107 9.77 -33.76 2.68
C VAL A 107 8.77 -33.93 1.55
N LYS A 108 7.82 -34.86 1.73
CA LYS A 108 6.89 -35.23 0.66
C LYS A 108 5.95 -34.10 0.25
N SER A 109 5.39 -33.35 1.20
CA SER A 109 4.46 -32.24 0.89
C SER A 109 4.27 -31.25 2.04
N LEU A 110 3.55 -30.15 1.81
CA LEU A 110 3.11 -29.23 2.87
C LEU A 110 2.22 -29.88 3.95
N ASN A 111 1.61 -31.02 3.65
CA ASN A 111 0.71 -31.73 4.55
C ASN A 111 1.27 -33.10 4.99
N ASP A 112 2.53 -33.38 4.65
CA ASP A 112 3.24 -34.60 5.00
C ASP A 112 4.72 -34.28 5.19
N ASN A 113 5.12 -34.15 6.45
CA ASN A 113 6.50 -33.85 6.83
C ASN A 113 7.40 -35.10 6.94
N THR A 114 6.96 -36.25 6.43
CA THR A 114 7.86 -37.40 6.29
C THR A 114 8.91 -37.12 5.21
N LEU A 115 10.11 -37.64 5.42
CA LEU A 115 11.24 -37.41 4.51
C LEU A 115 10.89 -37.93 3.10
N ALA A 116 11.27 -37.15 2.10
CA ALA A 116 11.17 -37.56 0.70
C ALA A 116 12.15 -38.72 0.42
N ASP A 117 11.84 -39.55 -0.59
CA ASP A 117 12.65 -40.73 -0.93
C ASP A 117 14.08 -40.38 -1.36
N SER A 118 14.27 -39.18 -1.96
CA SER A 118 15.58 -38.61 -2.30
C SER A 118 16.43 -38.29 -1.07
N LYS A 119 15.81 -38.09 0.10
CA LYS A 119 16.41 -37.55 1.34
C LYS A 119 17.39 -36.41 1.07
N ALA A 120 17.05 -35.49 0.17
CA ALA A 120 17.92 -34.37 -0.13
C ALA A 120 18.06 -33.48 1.11
N VAL A 121 19.28 -33.41 1.65
CA VAL A 121 19.64 -32.54 2.78
C VAL A 121 20.50 -31.40 2.25
N LYS A 122 20.15 -30.17 2.64
CA LYS A 122 20.89 -28.95 2.30
C LYS A 122 21.32 -28.27 3.59
N VAL A 123 22.60 -27.95 3.69
CA VAL A 123 23.18 -27.37 4.92
C VAL A 123 23.73 -25.97 4.67
N THR A 124 23.67 -25.14 5.71
CA THR A 124 24.32 -23.83 5.75
C THR A 124 24.83 -23.54 7.15
N GLU A 125 25.79 -22.61 7.27
CA GLU A 125 26.35 -22.18 8.54
C GLU A 125 26.10 -20.68 8.73
N THR A 126 25.90 -20.27 9.99
CA THR A 126 25.88 -18.85 10.39
C THR A 126 26.60 -18.70 11.72
N GLU A 127 27.22 -17.54 11.93
CA GLU A 127 27.69 -17.12 13.24
C GLU A 127 26.56 -16.37 13.96
N ALA A 128 26.45 -16.54 15.27
CA ALA A 128 25.49 -15.79 16.08
C ALA A 128 25.89 -14.31 16.19
N ASP A 129 24.96 -13.41 15.89
CA ASP A 129 25.14 -11.97 16.13
C ASP A 129 24.86 -11.65 17.60
N GLU A 130 25.94 -11.53 18.39
CA GLU A 130 25.86 -11.20 19.82
C GLU A 130 25.47 -9.73 20.09
N GLN A 131 25.42 -8.87 19.06
CA GLN A 131 25.02 -7.47 19.17
C GLN A 131 23.56 -7.22 18.76
N ALA A 132 22.87 -8.25 18.27
CA ALA A 132 21.46 -8.15 17.89
C ALA A 132 20.62 -7.68 19.09
N ASP A 133 19.69 -6.73 18.85
CA ASP A 133 18.81 -6.24 19.90
C ASP A 133 18.04 -7.42 20.55
N PRO A 134 18.05 -7.54 21.88
CA PRO A 134 17.45 -8.68 22.55
C PRO A 134 15.91 -8.73 22.46
N ASN A 135 15.26 -7.62 22.12
CA ASN A 135 13.81 -7.49 21.98
C ASN A 135 13.35 -7.41 20.52
N GLU A 136 14.20 -6.99 19.59
CA GLU A 136 13.82 -6.74 18.19
C GLU A 136 14.74 -7.40 17.15
N GLY A 137 15.87 -7.98 17.57
CA GLY A 137 16.92 -8.51 16.69
C GLY A 137 16.76 -9.97 16.24
N PHE A 138 17.55 -10.35 15.24
CA PHE A 138 17.64 -11.71 14.69
C PHE A 138 19.07 -12.26 14.84
N PRO A 139 19.43 -12.81 16.01
CA PRO A 139 20.80 -13.26 16.28
C PRO A 139 21.26 -14.44 15.41
N LEU A 140 20.34 -15.19 14.79
CA LEU A 140 20.67 -16.25 13.84
C LEU A 140 19.94 -16.05 12.51
N ILE A 141 20.71 -15.95 11.42
CA ILE A 141 20.20 -15.80 10.05
C ILE A 141 20.86 -16.82 9.14
N PHE A 142 20.14 -17.90 8.83
CA PHE A 142 20.63 -18.95 7.93
C PHE A 142 20.35 -18.58 6.48
N LYS A 143 21.37 -18.71 5.61
CA LYS A 143 21.27 -18.40 4.18
C LYS A 143 21.71 -19.61 3.36
N TRP A 144 20.80 -20.23 2.61
CA TRP A 144 21.13 -21.33 1.69
C TRP A 144 21.54 -20.78 0.32
N ASP A 145 22.71 -20.16 0.25
CA ASP A 145 23.27 -19.54 -0.97
C ASP A 145 24.17 -20.48 -1.76
N LYS A 146 24.96 -21.31 -1.07
CA LYS A 146 25.85 -22.34 -1.64
C LYS A 146 25.10 -23.63 -1.96
N GLN A 147 24.22 -24.06 -1.05
CA GLN A 147 23.36 -25.23 -1.23
C GLN A 147 21.91 -24.79 -1.29
N LYS A 148 21.53 -24.17 -2.42
CA LYS A 148 20.17 -23.64 -2.61
C LYS A 148 19.13 -24.74 -2.47
N LEU A 149 17.98 -24.35 -1.92
CA LEU A 149 16.78 -25.18 -1.93
C LEU A 149 16.23 -25.23 -3.36
N ASP A 150 15.66 -26.37 -3.71
CA ASP A 150 15.18 -26.61 -5.07
C ASP A 150 13.75 -26.08 -5.22
N GLU A 151 13.52 -25.20 -6.20
CA GLU A 151 12.23 -24.52 -6.38
C GLU A 151 11.09 -25.53 -6.58
N GLY A 152 9.96 -25.32 -5.90
CA GLY A 152 8.78 -26.20 -5.92
C GLY A 152 8.86 -27.43 -4.99
N LYS A 153 10.00 -27.66 -4.31
CA LYS A 153 10.13 -28.72 -3.30
C LYS A 153 9.71 -28.26 -1.91
N PHE A 154 9.50 -29.23 -1.02
CA PHE A 154 9.06 -28.99 0.35
C PHE A 154 10.18 -29.31 1.32
N TYR A 155 10.37 -28.49 2.35
CA TYR A 155 11.43 -28.65 3.33
C TYR A 155 10.93 -28.47 4.76
N THR A 156 11.55 -29.17 5.69
CA THR A 156 11.52 -28.89 7.14
C THR A 156 12.94 -28.57 7.63
N PHE A 157 13.05 -27.87 8.74
CA PHE A 157 14.32 -27.31 9.22
C PHE A 157 14.64 -27.74 10.66
N VAL A 158 15.91 -28.04 10.91
CA VAL A 158 16.50 -28.14 12.26
C VAL A 158 17.75 -27.29 12.30
N PHE A 159 18.01 -26.66 13.44
CA PHE A 159 19.20 -25.85 13.64
C PHE A 159 20.00 -26.41 14.80
N TRP A 160 21.28 -26.62 14.60
CA TRP A 160 22.20 -27.15 15.60
C TRP A 160 23.33 -26.17 15.85
N LYS A 161 23.77 -26.07 17.09
CA LYS A 161 25.07 -25.48 17.37
C LYS A 161 26.15 -26.46 16.92
N LYS A 162 27.21 -25.97 16.28
CA LYS A 162 28.23 -26.82 15.63
C LYS A 162 28.95 -27.75 16.62
N ASP A 163 29.08 -27.33 17.87
CA ASP A 163 29.63 -28.11 18.98
C ASP A 163 28.67 -29.19 19.54
N GLY A 164 27.45 -29.31 18.98
CA GLY A 164 26.45 -30.30 19.37
C GLY A 164 25.73 -30.02 20.68
N THR A 165 26.09 -28.96 21.42
CA THR A 165 25.57 -28.71 22.76
C THR A 165 24.14 -28.18 22.77
N GLU A 166 23.69 -27.59 21.67
CA GLU A 166 22.35 -27.00 21.56
C GLU A 166 21.69 -27.31 20.22
N ARG A 167 20.37 -27.44 20.23
CA ARG A 167 19.55 -27.49 19.01
C ARG A 167 18.29 -26.64 19.15
N ILE A 168 17.79 -26.14 18.02
CA ILE A 168 16.51 -25.46 17.88
C ILE A 168 15.63 -26.28 16.93
N VAL A 169 14.44 -26.64 17.40
CA VAL A 169 13.44 -27.43 16.65
C VAL A 169 12.06 -26.82 16.77
N PHE A 170 11.15 -27.15 15.85
CA PHE A 170 9.74 -26.82 16.02
C PHE A 170 9.10 -27.60 17.17
N ASP A 171 8.11 -27.00 17.83
CA ASP A 171 7.27 -27.70 18.81
C ASP A 171 6.64 -28.95 18.17
N GLN A 172 6.65 -30.06 18.90
CA GLN A 172 6.16 -31.35 18.44
C GLN A 172 4.71 -31.27 17.93
N LYS A 173 3.87 -30.38 18.48
CA LYS A 173 2.49 -30.20 17.98
C LYS A 173 2.45 -29.69 16.54
N TYR A 174 3.38 -28.82 16.14
CA TYR A 174 3.47 -28.32 14.76
C TYR A 174 4.07 -29.35 13.82
N ILE A 175 5.05 -30.11 14.30
CA ILE A 175 5.60 -31.25 13.55
C ILE A 175 4.50 -32.28 13.30
N ASN A 176 3.75 -32.67 14.33
CA ASN A 176 2.69 -33.68 14.18
C ASN A 176 1.56 -33.21 13.24
N SER A 177 1.26 -31.91 13.23
CA SER A 177 0.27 -31.28 12.34
C SER A 177 0.85 -30.80 10.99
N ASN A 178 2.11 -31.12 10.69
CA ASN A 178 2.86 -30.72 9.48
C ASN A 178 3.00 -29.20 9.27
N GLN A 179 2.76 -28.41 10.32
CA GLN A 179 2.89 -26.96 10.29
C GLN A 179 4.35 -26.50 10.41
N ASP A 180 5.33 -27.41 10.37
CA ASP A 180 6.77 -27.15 10.31
C ASP A 180 7.33 -27.17 8.88
N THR A 181 6.49 -27.46 7.89
CA THR A 181 6.90 -27.58 6.48
C THR A 181 6.79 -26.27 5.72
N PHE A 182 7.72 -26.08 4.78
CA PHE A 182 7.84 -24.94 3.89
C PHE A 182 7.85 -25.41 2.45
N VAL A 183 7.32 -24.61 1.54
CA VAL A 183 7.54 -24.77 0.10
C VAL A 183 8.66 -23.82 -0.31
N ALA A 184 9.67 -24.32 -1.01
CA ALA A 184 10.71 -23.52 -1.62
C ALA A 184 10.15 -22.86 -2.89
N GLU A 185 9.36 -21.81 -2.71
CA GLU A 185 8.84 -21.02 -3.82
C GLU A 185 9.44 -19.61 -3.80
N LYS A 186 9.65 -19.04 -4.97
CA LYS A 186 10.11 -17.66 -5.10
C LYS A 186 9.07 -16.70 -4.55
N ALA A 187 9.54 -15.72 -3.79
CA ALA A 187 8.72 -14.56 -3.47
C ALA A 187 8.25 -13.92 -4.78
N ARG A 188 6.98 -13.47 -4.83
CA ARG A 188 6.54 -12.60 -5.91
C ARG A 188 7.47 -11.39 -5.93
N ALA A 189 8.07 -11.11 -7.09
CA ALA A 189 8.87 -9.92 -7.26
C ALA A 189 7.93 -8.71 -7.17
N THR A 190 7.98 -8.00 -6.05
CA THR A 190 7.26 -6.75 -5.81
C THR A 190 8.27 -5.60 -5.73
N ASN A 191 7.78 -4.36 -5.74
CA ASN A 191 8.64 -3.19 -5.57
C ASN A 191 9.48 -3.21 -4.28
N GLN A 192 9.08 -3.97 -3.25
CA GLN A 192 9.84 -4.14 -2.02
C GLN A 192 11.15 -4.93 -2.20
N THR A 193 11.29 -5.67 -3.31
CA THR A 193 12.48 -6.48 -3.60
C THR A 193 13.55 -5.73 -4.39
N ILE A 194 13.31 -4.46 -4.72
CA ILE A 194 14.23 -3.62 -5.50
C ILE A 194 15.26 -2.98 -4.56
N ASP A 195 16.52 -2.99 -5.00
CA ASP A 195 17.60 -2.23 -4.38
C ASP A 195 17.53 -0.75 -4.81
N PHE A 196 16.93 0.08 -3.98
CA PHE A 196 16.75 1.52 -4.25
C PHE A 196 18.01 2.36 -4.06
N THR A 197 19.11 1.80 -3.54
CA THR A 197 20.37 2.54 -3.46
C THR A 197 20.94 2.88 -4.84
N LYS A 198 20.62 2.04 -5.83
CA LYS A 198 20.90 2.26 -7.25
C LYS A 198 20.04 3.38 -7.87
N HIS A 199 19.05 3.87 -7.15
CA HIS A 199 18.08 4.86 -7.61
C HIS A 199 18.05 6.13 -6.74
N GLY A 200 19.16 6.41 -6.04
CA GLY A 200 19.37 7.68 -5.33
C GLY A 200 19.07 7.66 -3.83
N VAL A 201 18.57 6.55 -3.27
CA VAL A 201 18.44 6.40 -1.81
C VAL A 201 19.81 6.15 -1.21
N GLN A 202 20.16 6.84 -0.12
CA GLN A 202 21.42 6.55 0.58
C GLN A 202 21.36 5.17 1.25
N ASN A 203 22.50 4.47 1.25
CA ASN A 203 22.59 3.19 1.93
C ASN A 203 22.44 3.40 3.44
N PHE A 204 21.38 2.86 4.02
CA PHE A 204 21.07 2.93 5.44
C PHE A 204 20.93 1.51 5.99
N PRO A 205 21.40 1.21 7.21
CA PRO A 205 21.25 -0.13 7.77
C PRO A 205 19.79 -0.57 7.79
N GLU A 206 19.43 -1.61 7.02
CA GLU A 206 18.03 -2.04 6.81
C GLU A 206 17.27 -2.25 8.12
N GLN A 207 17.96 -2.76 9.16
CA GLN A 207 17.39 -3.04 10.48
C GLN A 207 16.91 -1.78 11.22
N ARG A 208 17.36 -0.60 10.78
CA ARG A 208 17.05 0.70 11.41
C ARG A 208 16.10 1.55 10.57
N VAL A 209 15.68 1.06 9.39
CA VAL A 209 14.78 1.81 8.51
C VAL A 209 13.38 1.87 9.14
N LYS A 210 12.93 3.07 9.47
CA LYS A 210 11.56 3.27 9.96
C LYS A 210 10.58 3.07 8.80
N THR A 211 9.67 2.10 8.95
CA THR A 211 8.64 1.82 7.97
C THR A 211 7.32 2.46 8.39
N ARG A 212 6.69 3.19 7.46
CA ARG A 212 5.36 3.77 7.60
C ARG A 212 4.42 3.09 6.61
N THR A 213 3.18 2.85 7.01
CA THR A 213 2.27 1.97 6.24
C THR A 213 1.03 2.70 5.77
N LEU A 214 0.75 2.61 4.46
CA LEU A 214 -0.53 2.97 3.84
C LEU A 214 -1.49 1.80 4.04
N ILE A 215 -2.41 1.96 5.00
CA ILE A 215 -3.35 0.90 5.40
C ILE A 215 -4.55 0.76 4.45
N HIS A 216 -4.86 1.81 3.69
CA HIS A 216 -5.97 1.81 2.74
C HIS A 216 -5.52 1.39 1.34
N PRO A 217 -6.42 0.79 0.54
CA PRO A 217 -6.12 0.45 -0.85
C PRO A 217 -5.82 1.70 -1.68
N ALA A 218 -5.16 1.50 -2.82
CA ALA A 218 -4.93 2.52 -3.83
C ALA A 218 -6.24 3.21 -4.21
N ALA A 219 -6.28 4.53 -4.09
CA ALA A 219 -7.36 5.35 -4.61
C ALA A 219 -7.25 5.47 -6.15
N ARG A 220 -7.45 4.35 -6.85
CA ARG A 220 -7.25 4.19 -8.31
C ARG A 220 -8.00 5.23 -9.13
N ASP A 221 -9.17 5.66 -8.66
CA ASP A 221 -10.00 6.66 -9.34
C ASP A 221 -9.52 8.09 -9.16
N ALA A 222 -8.87 8.38 -8.03
CA ALA A 222 -8.40 9.72 -7.69
C ALA A 222 -7.01 10.03 -8.23
N ASN A 223 -6.27 9.00 -8.65
CA ASN A 223 -4.89 9.13 -9.13
C ASN A 223 -4.82 8.70 -10.59
N LYS A 224 -4.78 9.68 -11.48
CA LYS A 224 -4.77 9.56 -12.94
C LYS A 224 -3.71 10.48 -13.52
N LEU A 225 -3.37 10.27 -14.79
CA LEU A 225 -2.59 11.23 -15.57
C LEU A 225 -3.43 12.49 -15.79
N ASP A 226 -2.82 13.66 -15.62
CA ASP A 226 -3.44 14.92 -16.01
C ASP A 226 -3.40 15.13 -17.53
N SER A 227 -3.88 16.30 -17.99
CA SER A 227 -3.90 16.67 -19.41
C SER A 227 -2.52 16.75 -20.07
N GLU A 228 -1.45 16.87 -19.27
CA GLU A 228 -0.06 16.91 -19.73
C GLU A 228 0.61 15.53 -19.65
N GLY A 229 -0.13 14.50 -19.22
CA GLY A 229 0.39 13.15 -19.02
C GLY A 229 1.25 13.03 -17.76
N VAL A 230 1.14 13.95 -16.80
CA VAL A 230 1.85 13.88 -15.52
C VAL A 230 1.00 13.12 -14.51
N PHE A 231 1.60 12.12 -13.87
CA PHE A 231 0.98 11.44 -12.74
C PHE A 231 1.33 12.17 -11.45
N LYS A 232 0.33 12.61 -10.69
CA LYS A 232 0.49 13.26 -9.39
C LYS A 232 -0.03 12.35 -8.29
N PHE A 233 0.83 11.99 -7.34
CA PHE A 233 0.46 11.19 -6.17
C PHE A 233 0.56 12.06 -4.92
N LYS A 234 -0.58 12.32 -4.27
CA LYS A 234 -0.66 13.09 -3.02
C LYS A 234 -0.84 12.15 -1.83
N LEU A 235 0.09 12.14 -0.88
CA LEU A 235 -0.02 11.31 0.34
C LEU A 235 -0.58 12.14 1.50
N HIS A 236 -1.56 11.58 2.22
CA HIS A 236 -2.29 12.26 3.31
C HIS A 236 -2.19 11.50 4.65
N LEU A 237 -2.31 12.28 5.73
CA LEU A 237 -2.53 11.91 7.13
C LEU A 237 -1.63 10.82 7.74
N GLU A 238 -2.09 9.58 7.85
CA GLU A 238 -1.56 8.64 8.84
C GLU A 238 -0.13 8.12 8.57
N PRO A 239 0.32 7.87 7.33
CA PRO A 239 1.73 7.55 7.11
C PRO A 239 2.60 8.80 6.97
N THR A 240 2.04 9.99 6.77
CA THR A 240 2.84 11.18 6.45
C THR A 240 2.87 12.24 7.55
N ARG A 241 2.22 12.02 8.69
CA ARG A 241 2.28 12.94 9.82
C ARG A 241 3.72 13.10 10.31
N GLY A 242 4.18 14.35 10.38
CA GLY A 242 5.51 14.72 10.86
C GLY A 242 6.68 14.30 9.96
N VAL A 243 6.43 13.97 8.69
CA VAL A 243 7.52 13.75 7.72
C VAL A 243 8.25 15.06 7.42
N LYS A 244 9.56 14.97 7.18
CA LYS A 244 10.43 16.12 6.92
C LYS A 244 11.45 15.80 5.83
N GLY A 245 12.09 16.84 5.30
CA GLY A 245 13.20 16.71 4.36
C GLY A 245 12.79 16.23 2.97
N LYS A 246 13.76 15.71 2.21
CA LYS A 246 13.59 15.26 0.83
C LYS A 246 13.20 13.79 0.75
N TRP A 247 12.30 13.49 -0.17
CA TRP A 247 11.73 12.16 -0.41
C TRP A 247 11.77 11.82 -1.89
N LEU A 248 11.96 10.54 -2.17
CA LEU A 248 11.97 9.91 -3.49
C LEU A 248 10.77 8.96 -3.60
N GLY A 249 9.97 9.13 -4.64
CA GLY A 249 8.86 8.25 -5.00
C GLY A 249 9.25 7.40 -6.19
N PHE A 250 9.10 6.09 -6.06
CA PHE A 250 9.42 5.12 -7.09
C PHE A 250 8.15 4.49 -7.63
N ALA A 251 7.89 4.67 -8.91
CA ALA A 251 6.85 3.95 -9.63
C ALA A 251 7.50 2.80 -10.42
N THR A 252 6.97 1.59 -10.25
CA THR A 252 7.52 0.38 -10.85
C THR A 252 6.44 -0.36 -11.59
N GLU A 253 6.73 -0.73 -12.85
CA GLU A 253 5.78 -1.40 -13.73
C GLU A 253 5.40 -2.79 -13.20
N VAL A 254 4.10 -3.08 -13.17
CA VAL A 254 3.52 -4.37 -12.77
C VAL A 254 2.63 -4.91 -13.87
N LYS A 255 2.29 -6.19 -13.79
CA LYS A 255 1.56 -6.88 -14.87
C LYS A 255 0.14 -6.35 -15.10
N SER A 256 -0.61 -6.08 -14.04
CA SER A 256 -1.99 -5.60 -14.15
C SER A 256 -2.51 -4.99 -12.83
N LEU A 257 -3.76 -4.51 -12.84
CA LEU A 257 -4.46 -4.11 -11.62
C LEU A 257 -4.72 -5.26 -10.62
N GLU A 258 -4.69 -6.51 -11.08
CA GLU A 258 -4.97 -7.68 -10.23
C GLU A 258 -3.72 -8.54 -10.00
N ASP A 259 -2.59 -8.16 -10.59
CA ASP A 259 -1.29 -8.82 -10.44
C ASP A 259 -0.18 -7.79 -10.23
N ASN A 260 0.15 -7.55 -8.96
CA ASN A 260 1.24 -6.69 -8.50
C ASN A 260 2.66 -7.31 -8.68
N THR A 261 2.80 -8.35 -9.50
CA THR A 261 4.13 -8.85 -9.85
C THR A 261 4.82 -7.87 -10.81
N LEU A 262 6.06 -7.51 -10.50
CA LEU A 262 6.90 -6.65 -11.33
C LEU A 262 7.11 -7.23 -12.73
N VAL A 263 7.11 -6.36 -13.73
CA VAL A 263 7.50 -6.71 -15.10
C VAL A 263 9.04 -6.84 -15.17
N PRO A 264 9.60 -7.85 -15.88
CA PRO A 264 11.04 -8.12 -15.90
C PRO A 264 11.93 -6.95 -16.34
N SER A 265 11.42 -6.05 -17.19
CA SER A 265 12.15 -4.87 -17.65
C SER A 265 12.40 -3.82 -16.55
N LYS A 266 11.84 -4.00 -15.34
CA LYS A 266 12.06 -3.21 -14.12
C LYS A 266 12.31 -1.71 -14.37
N SER A 267 11.51 -1.08 -15.23
CA SER A 267 11.65 0.37 -15.45
C SER A 267 11.19 1.08 -14.18
N VAL A 268 12.14 1.53 -13.37
CA VAL A 268 11.88 2.33 -12.17
C VAL A 268 11.80 3.79 -12.60
N LYS A 269 10.64 4.41 -12.42
CA LYS A 269 10.44 5.85 -12.65
C LYS A 269 10.51 6.58 -11.32
N VAL A 270 11.32 7.64 -11.26
CA VAL A 270 11.62 8.34 -10.00
C VAL A 270 11.01 9.74 -10.01
N ALA A 271 10.38 10.12 -8.90
CA ALA A 271 9.94 11.48 -8.62
C ALA A 271 10.57 11.96 -7.30
N THR A 272 10.89 13.23 -7.19
CA THR A 272 11.44 13.82 -5.96
C THR A 272 10.47 14.87 -5.43
N THR A 273 10.34 14.94 -4.11
CA THR A 273 9.62 16.03 -3.41
C THR A 273 10.34 16.40 -2.12
N THR A 274 10.11 17.62 -1.64
CA THR A 274 10.43 18.02 -0.26
C THR A 274 9.13 18.05 0.54
N ALA A 275 9.16 17.59 1.79
CA ALA A 275 7.99 17.63 2.66
C ALA A 275 7.54 19.07 2.93
N ASP A 276 6.24 19.36 2.77
CA ASP A 276 5.65 20.63 3.20
C ASP A 276 5.38 20.58 4.71
N GLU A 277 6.30 21.14 5.50
CA GLU A 277 6.18 21.23 6.96
C GLU A 277 5.06 22.19 7.42
N GLN A 278 4.46 22.95 6.50
CA GLN A 278 3.31 23.84 6.77
C GLN A 278 1.97 23.26 6.33
N ALA A 279 1.95 22.03 5.79
CA ALA A 279 0.70 21.38 5.42
C ALA A 279 -0.22 21.24 6.64
N ASP A 280 -1.52 21.47 6.44
CA ASP A 280 -2.52 21.33 7.52
C ASP A 280 -2.44 19.92 8.14
N PRO A 281 -2.38 19.79 9.48
CA PRO A 281 -2.18 18.50 10.14
C PRO A 281 -3.38 17.54 10.03
N ASN A 282 -4.56 18.05 9.67
CA ASN A 282 -5.82 17.31 9.58
C ASN A 282 -6.31 17.11 8.15
N GLU A 283 -5.94 18.00 7.22
CA GLU A 283 -6.45 17.98 5.83
C GLU A 283 -5.35 18.10 4.76
N GLY A 284 -4.09 18.34 5.15
CA GLY A 284 -2.99 18.62 4.24
C GLY A 284 -2.31 17.39 3.62
N PHE A 285 -1.58 17.62 2.52
CA PHE A 285 -0.78 16.63 1.81
C PHE A 285 0.71 17.00 1.89
N PRO A 286 1.44 16.57 2.93
CA PRO A 286 2.83 16.98 3.13
C PRO A 286 3.79 16.40 2.08
N LEU A 287 3.44 15.31 1.40
CA LEU A 287 4.24 14.72 0.33
C LEU A 287 3.43 14.61 -0.96
N ILE A 288 3.93 15.23 -2.02
CA ILE A 288 3.30 15.26 -3.34
C ILE A 288 4.34 14.95 -4.40
N PHE A 289 4.21 13.77 -5.02
CA PHE A 289 5.11 13.33 -6.07
C PHE A 289 4.52 13.64 -7.43
N LYS A 290 5.34 14.15 -8.35
CA LYS A 290 4.98 14.39 -9.75
C LYS A 290 5.99 13.67 -10.64
N TRP A 291 5.51 12.75 -11.47
CA TRP A 291 6.34 12.06 -12.46
C TRP A 291 6.32 12.84 -13.77
N THR A 292 7.36 13.64 -14.00
CA THR A 292 7.52 14.53 -15.17
C THR A 292 8.66 14.04 -16.08
N ASP A 293 8.79 14.68 -17.25
CA ASP A 293 9.91 14.49 -18.17
C ASP A 293 10.18 13.01 -18.51
N ASN A 294 11.45 12.57 -18.44
CA ASN A 294 11.86 11.19 -18.71
C ASN A 294 11.30 10.18 -17.68
N ASN A 295 10.77 10.67 -16.57
CA ASN A 295 10.16 9.87 -15.51
C ASN A 295 8.62 9.79 -15.62
N LYS A 296 7.99 10.37 -16.66
CA LYS A 296 6.55 10.19 -16.89
C LYS A 296 6.16 8.71 -16.93
N LEU A 297 4.99 8.43 -16.37
CA LEU A 297 4.37 7.12 -16.46
C LEU A 297 3.80 6.93 -17.86
N GLU A 298 3.88 5.73 -18.40
CA GLU A 298 3.42 5.44 -19.76
C GLU A 298 1.93 5.11 -19.76
N LYS A 299 1.18 5.79 -20.64
CA LYS A 299 -0.27 5.62 -20.74
C LYS A 299 -0.64 4.15 -21.03
N GLY A 300 -1.60 3.62 -20.29
CA GLY A 300 -2.08 2.25 -20.41
C GLY A 300 -1.30 1.21 -19.61
N LYS A 301 -0.18 1.58 -18.98
CA LYS A 301 0.60 0.67 -18.12
C LYS A 301 0.14 0.69 -16.66
N PHE A 302 0.55 -0.32 -15.91
CA PHE A 302 0.22 -0.48 -14.50
C PHE A 302 1.44 -0.27 -13.62
N TYR A 303 1.26 0.39 -12.48
CA TYR A 303 2.35 0.74 -11.57
C TYR A 303 1.95 0.47 -10.11
N THR A 304 2.93 0.07 -9.30
CA THR A 304 2.88 0.19 -7.83
C THR A 304 3.91 1.23 -7.38
N PHE A 305 3.74 1.76 -6.17
CA PHE A 305 4.54 2.85 -5.63
C PHE A 305 5.16 2.50 -4.28
N ILE A 306 6.40 2.93 -4.08
CA ILE A 306 7.09 2.96 -2.79
C ILE A 306 7.81 4.29 -2.64
N PHE A 307 7.83 4.81 -1.43
CA PHE A 307 8.43 6.11 -1.16
C PHE A 307 9.53 5.96 -0.11
N TRP A 308 10.68 6.58 -0.36
CA TRP A 308 11.80 6.61 0.56
C TRP A 308 12.17 8.03 0.90
N LYS A 309 12.62 8.25 2.12
CA LYS A 309 13.39 9.45 2.44
C LYS A 309 14.74 9.33 1.75
N GLU A 310 15.25 10.44 1.21
CA GLU A 310 16.48 10.45 0.40
C GLU A 310 17.70 9.90 1.18
N ASP A 311 17.74 10.10 2.50
CA ASP A 311 18.78 9.59 3.41
C ASP A 311 18.65 8.10 3.77
N GLY A 312 17.63 7.40 3.23
CA GLY A 312 17.40 5.97 3.47
C GLY A 312 16.85 5.63 4.86
N SER A 313 16.67 6.60 5.75
CA SER A 313 16.26 6.33 7.15
C SER A 313 14.79 5.96 7.31
N GLU A 314 13.94 6.35 6.36
CA GLU A 314 12.49 6.09 6.40
C GLU A 314 11.96 5.62 5.04
N LYS A 315 10.95 4.75 5.06
CA LYS A 315 10.16 4.38 3.87
C LYS A 315 8.66 4.37 4.16
N ILE A 316 7.85 4.63 3.14
CA ILE A 316 6.39 4.51 3.15
C ILE A 316 6.00 3.44 2.13
N VAL A 317 5.25 2.43 2.57
CA VAL A 317 4.79 1.30 1.75
C VAL A 317 3.31 1.04 1.96
N PHE A 318 2.65 0.39 1.00
CA PHE A 318 1.33 -0.19 1.24
C PHE A 318 1.41 -1.36 2.23
N SER A 319 0.31 -1.62 2.96
CA SER A 319 0.22 -2.78 3.85
C SER A 319 0.40 -4.09 3.08
N ASP A 320 0.94 -5.12 3.75
CA ASP A 320 1.14 -6.43 3.15
C ASP A 320 -0.17 -7.04 2.63
N GLU A 321 -1.30 -6.76 3.29
CA GLU A 321 -2.63 -7.19 2.81
C GLU A 321 -2.96 -6.56 1.46
N ASN A 322 -2.75 -5.24 1.32
CA ASN A 322 -3.01 -4.55 0.06
C ASN A 322 -2.06 -5.04 -1.03
N ILE A 323 -0.78 -5.28 -0.72
CA ILE A 323 0.21 -5.79 -1.68
C ILE A 323 -0.14 -7.22 -2.14
N LYS A 324 -0.43 -8.12 -1.21
CA LYS A 324 -0.79 -9.52 -1.52
C LYS A 324 -2.07 -9.61 -2.35
N GLY A 325 -3.03 -8.73 -2.06
CA GLY A 325 -4.29 -8.60 -2.79
C GLY A 325 -4.24 -7.71 -4.03
N SER A 326 -3.08 -7.23 -4.46
CA SER A 326 -2.89 -6.30 -5.59
C SER A 326 -3.69 -4.99 -5.49
N LYS A 327 -4.11 -4.59 -4.28
CA LYS A 327 -4.90 -3.38 -4.03
C LYS A 327 -4.04 -2.10 -4.00
N ASP A 328 -2.74 -2.19 -4.21
CA ASP A 328 -1.77 -1.09 -4.26
C ASP A 328 -1.37 -0.69 -5.69
N THR A 329 -1.98 -1.30 -6.70
CA THR A 329 -1.68 -1.03 -8.11
C THR A 329 -2.55 0.09 -8.68
N PHE A 330 -1.98 0.84 -9.62
CA PHE A 330 -2.61 1.93 -10.34
C PHE A 330 -2.48 1.69 -11.85
N ILE A 331 -3.42 2.24 -12.61
CA ILE A 331 -3.30 2.35 -14.07
C ILE A 331 -2.93 3.79 -14.42
N ALA A 332 -1.92 3.96 -15.28
CA ALA A 332 -1.56 5.25 -15.85
C ALA A 332 -2.53 5.56 -17.00
N GLU A 333 -3.70 6.07 -16.67
CA GLU A 333 -4.68 6.53 -17.65
C GLU A 333 -5.04 7.98 -17.42
N GLU A 334 -5.48 8.68 -18.47
CA GLU A 334 -5.92 10.07 -18.35
C GLU A 334 -7.19 10.17 -17.52
N GLY A 335 -7.21 11.15 -16.63
CA GLY A 335 -8.41 11.47 -15.88
C GLY A 335 -9.51 12.01 -16.79
N ARG A 336 -10.77 11.87 -16.35
CA ARG A 336 -11.89 12.51 -17.02
C ARG A 336 -11.66 14.02 -17.01
N ARG A 337 -11.56 14.65 -18.19
CA ARG A 337 -11.44 16.10 -18.33
C ARG A 337 -12.75 16.74 -17.88
N THR A 338 -12.75 17.31 -16.67
CA THR A 338 -13.88 18.02 -16.07
C THR A 338 -13.44 19.44 -15.71
N ASN A 339 -14.34 20.30 -15.26
CA ASN A 339 -13.95 21.66 -14.86
C ASN A 339 -12.91 21.68 -13.72
N GLN A 340 -12.77 20.58 -12.96
CA GLN A 340 -11.74 20.46 -11.94
C GLN A 340 -10.30 20.36 -12.48
N THR A 341 -10.12 20.00 -13.75
CA THR A 341 -8.79 19.84 -14.37
C THR A 341 -8.30 21.12 -15.05
N ILE A 342 -9.02 22.23 -14.93
CA ILE A 342 -8.68 23.51 -15.57
C ILE A 342 -7.75 24.32 -14.65
N ASP A 343 -6.71 24.91 -15.23
CA ASP A 343 -5.85 25.89 -14.56
C ASP A 343 -6.53 27.27 -14.55
N PHE A 344 -7.27 27.57 -13.47
CA PHE A 344 -8.00 28.82 -13.32
C PHE A 344 -7.11 30.05 -13.06
N THR A 345 -5.80 29.89 -12.86
CA THR A 345 -4.89 31.05 -12.75
C THR A 345 -4.83 31.82 -14.07
N LYS A 346 -4.94 31.11 -15.20
CA LYS A 346 -5.10 31.68 -16.55
C LYS A 346 -6.43 32.41 -16.74
N HIS A 347 -7.37 32.25 -15.82
CA HIS A 347 -8.72 32.82 -15.88
C HIS A 347 -8.99 33.86 -14.80
N GLY A 348 -7.95 34.35 -14.13
CA GLY A 348 -8.01 35.49 -13.19
C GLY A 348 -8.12 35.10 -11.71
N ILE A 349 -7.85 33.84 -11.36
CA ILE A 349 -7.64 33.43 -9.97
C ILE A 349 -6.17 33.66 -9.60
N THR A 350 -5.92 34.27 -8.44
CA THR A 350 -4.55 34.44 -7.95
C THR A 350 -3.90 33.07 -7.74
N ALA A 351 -2.67 32.91 -8.23
CA ALA A 351 -1.91 31.68 -8.03
C ALA A 351 -1.72 31.43 -6.52
N PHE A 352 -2.16 30.28 -6.05
CA PHE A 352 -2.01 29.82 -4.69
C PHE A 352 -1.47 28.39 -4.72
N PRO A 353 -0.65 27.95 -3.76
CA PRO A 353 -0.19 26.57 -3.70
C PRO A 353 -1.40 25.60 -3.72
N GLU A 354 -1.54 24.82 -4.79
CA GLU A 354 -2.73 23.98 -5.07
C GLU A 354 -3.05 23.04 -3.90
N GLU A 355 -1.98 22.54 -3.26
CA GLU A 355 -2.00 21.68 -2.08
C GLU A 355 -2.50 22.33 -0.79
N ARG A 356 -2.59 23.67 -0.75
CA ARG A 356 -3.11 24.44 0.38
C ARG A 356 -4.50 25.00 0.12
N VAL A 357 -5.05 24.79 -1.08
CA VAL A 357 -6.39 25.27 -1.43
C VAL A 357 -7.42 24.52 -0.61
N LYS A 358 -8.14 25.24 0.24
CA LYS A 358 -9.27 24.67 0.98
C LYS A 358 -10.39 24.33 0.00
N THR A 359 -10.87 23.08 0.05
CA THR A 359 -11.94 22.62 -0.86
C THR A 359 -13.22 22.35 -0.07
N ARG A 360 -14.29 23.07 -0.44
CA ARG A 360 -15.65 22.83 0.05
C ARG A 360 -16.42 22.00 -0.97
N THR A 361 -17.26 21.07 -0.50
CA THR A 361 -17.94 20.11 -1.37
C THR A 361 -19.46 20.28 -1.34
N LEU A 362 -20.08 20.37 -2.51
CA LEU A 362 -21.52 20.30 -2.71
C LEU A 362 -21.93 18.83 -2.79
N LEU A 363 -22.58 18.34 -1.74
CA LEU A 363 -22.92 16.91 -1.59
C LEU A 363 -24.15 16.51 -2.43
N HIS A 364 -25.05 17.45 -2.71
CA HIS A 364 -26.28 17.20 -3.46
C HIS A 364 -26.09 17.41 -4.97
N PRO A 365 -26.87 16.71 -5.81
CA PRO A 365 -26.83 16.91 -7.25
C PRO A 365 -27.32 18.31 -7.64
N ALA A 366 -27.01 18.72 -8.87
CA ALA A 366 -27.54 19.92 -9.50
C ALA A 366 -29.07 19.91 -9.47
N ALA A 367 -29.68 20.96 -8.92
CA ALA A 367 -31.12 21.16 -8.95
C ALA A 367 -31.56 21.67 -10.34
N ARG A 368 -31.49 20.79 -11.36
CA ARG A 368 -31.74 21.11 -12.78
C ARG A 368 -33.10 21.75 -13.04
N ALA A 369 -34.12 21.36 -12.28
CA ALA A 369 -35.47 21.90 -12.43
C ALA A 369 -35.62 23.35 -11.93
N GLU A 370 -34.81 23.72 -10.95
CA GLU A 370 -34.88 25.00 -10.22
C GLU A 370 -33.94 26.06 -10.80
N ASN A 371 -32.88 25.65 -11.48
CA ASN A 371 -31.86 26.55 -12.02
C ASN A 371 -32.02 26.64 -13.55
N LYS A 372 -32.63 27.74 -14.03
CA LYS A 372 -32.88 28.03 -15.45
C LYS A 372 -32.51 29.47 -15.78
N LEU A 373 -32.42 29.78 -17.07
CA LEU A 373 -32.39 31.16 -17.55
C LEU A 373 -33.70 31.86 -17.18
N ASP A 374 -33.62 33.10 -16.71
CA ASP A 374 -34.79 33.96 -16.53
C ASP A 374 -35.34 34.47 -17.89
N ASP A 375 -36.43 35.24 -17.84
CA ASP A 375 -37.07 35.80 -19.04
C ASP A 375 -36.15 36.75 -19.85
N LYS A 376 -35.05 37.22 -19.25
CA LYS A 376 -34.03 38.07 -19.88
C LYS A 376 -32.82 37.27 -20.36
N GLY A 377 -32.86 35.93 -20.24
CA GLY A 377 -31.76 35.04 -20.59
C GLY A 377 -30.58 35.12 -19.61
N VAL A 378 -30.81 35.52 -18.36
CA VAL A 378 -29.80 35.61 -17.31
C VAL A 378 -29.89 34.35 -16.44
N PHE A 379 -28.75 33.70 -16.23
CA PHE A 379 -28.65 32.58 -15.30
C PHE A 379 -28.20 33.09 -13.93
N ARG A 380 -28.90 32.66 -12.87
CA ARG A 380 -28.57 32.98 -11.49
C ARG A 380 -28.32 31.70 -10.69
N PHE A 381 -27.18 31.62 -10.03
CA PHE A 381 -26.82 30.49 -9.16
C PHE A 381 -26.65 30.98 -7.73
N SER A 382 -27.38 30.39 -6.78
CA SER A 382 -27.31 30.78 -5.37
C SER A 382 -26.87 29.60 -4.51
N LEU A 383 -25.83 29.78 -3.69
CA LEU A 383 -25.31 28.73 -2.81
C LEU A 383 -25.85 28.91 -1.39
N HIS A 384 -26.57 27.89 -0.91
CA HIS A 384 -27.14 27.86 0.44
C HIS A 384 -26.06 27.77 1.52
N LEU A 385 -26.38 28.19 2.75
CA LEU A 385 -25.46 28.28 3.88
C LEU A 385 -24.70 26.97 4.21
N ALA A 386 -25.29 25.79 4.00
CA ALA A 386 -24.71 24.51 4.44
C ALA A 386 -23.29 24.24 3.88
N PRO A 387 -23.00 24.38 2.56
CA PRO A 387 -21.64 24.28 2.04
C PRO A 387 -20.78 25.53 2.23
N VAL A 388 -21.38 26.73 2.29
CA VAL A 388 -20.64 28.01 2.23
C VAL A 388 -20.68 28.80 3.55
N LYS A 389 -20.95 28.13 4.67
CA LYS A 389 -20.95 28.78 5.98
C LYS A 389 -19.58 29.41 6.27
N GLY A 390 -19.60 30.69 6.60
CA GLY A 390 -18.41 31.46 6.96
C GLY A 390 -17.50 31.83 5.77
N VAL A 391 -17.97 31.72 4.53
CA VAL A 391 -17.23 32.27 3.38
C VAL A 391 -17.25 33.81 3.44
N THR A 392 -16.14 34.42 3.05
CA THR A 392 -15.97 35.89 3.02
C THR A 392 -15.24 36.30 1.74
N GLY A 393 -15.23 37.61 1.46
CA GLY A 393 -14.44 38.20 0.38
C GLY A 393 -15.03 38.01 -1.02
N ASN A 394 -14.17 38.16 -2.03
CA ASN A 394 -14.53 38.10 -3.45
C ASN A 394 -14.45 36.68 -3.99
N TRP A 395 -15.45 36.30 -4.78
CA TRP A 395 -15.58 34.98 -5.39
C TRP A 395 -15.83 35.11 -6.88
N THR A 396 -15.30 34.16 -7.64
CA THR A 396 -15.49 34.01 -9.09
C THR A 396 -16.12 32.65 -9.35
N ALA A 397 -17.23 32.63 -10.09
CA ALA A 397 -17.84 31.41 -10.60
C ALA A 397 -17.44 31.21 -12.06
N PHE A 398 -17.08 29.97 -12.41
CA PHE A 398 -16.80 29.56 -13.77
C PHE A 398 -17.87 28.56 -14.22
N ALA A 399 -18.58 28.92 -15.28
CA ALA A 399 -19.46 28.04 -16.03
C ALA A 399 -18.66 27.47 -17.20
N THR A 400 -18.53 26.15 -17.28
CA THR A 400 -17.79 25.48 -18.36
C THR A 400 -18.73 24.61 -19.18
N GLU A 401 -18.72 24.78 -20.51
CA GLU A 401 -19.56 23.98 -21.41
C GLU A 401 -19.10 22.51 -21.39
N VAL A 402 -20.06 21.58 -21.32
CA VAL A 402 -19.82 20.14 -21.32
C VAL A 402 -20.49 19.45 -22.50
N ASN A 403 -20.09 18.20 -22.79
CA ASN A 403 -20.58 17.45 -23.94
C ASN A 403 -22.07 17.10 -23.87
N GLY A 404 -22.63 16.95 -22.67
CA GLY A 404 -24.08 16.81 -22.50
C GLY A 404 -24.54 16.66 -21.06
N GLU A 405 -25.85 16.52 -20.88
CA GLU A 405 -26.47 16.38 -19.54
C GLU A 405 -25.98 15.13 -18.80
N ASN A 406 -25.77 14.03 -19.52
CA ASN A 406 -25.25 12.77 -18.98
C ASN A 406 -23.75 12.57 -19.27
N ASP A 407 -23.08 13.61 -19.74
CA ASP A 407 -21.63 13.62 -19.96
C ASP A 407 -21.02 14.97 -19.59
N ASN A 408 -20.57 15.06 -18.33
CA ASN A 408 -19.90 16.25 -17.82
C ASN A 408 -18.42 16.39 -18.23
N THR A 409 -17.96 15.62 -19.24
CA THR A 409 -16.66 15.92 -19.84
C THR A 409 -16.69 17.28 -20.53
N LEU A 410 -15.57 18.00 -20.46
CA LEU A 410 -15.43 19.32 -21.04
C LEU A 410 -15.65 19.28 -22.55
N LYS A 411 -16.48 20.21 -23.03
CA LYS A 411 -16.55 20.53 -24.45
C LYS A 411 -15.41 21.47 -24.80
N LEU A 412 -14.70 21.13 -25.87
CA LEU A 412 -13.52 21.85 -26.33
C LEU A 412 -13.84 22.62 -27.62
N ASP A 413 -13.23 23.78 -27.77
CA ASP A 413 -13.27 24.56 -29.00
C ASP A 413 -12.34 23.98 -30.07
N SER A 414 -12.25 24.66 -31.23
CA SER A 414 -11.37 24.25 -32.34
C SER A 414 -9.88 24.23 -31.99
N ASN A 415 -9.48 24.89 -30.90
CA ASN A 415 -8.11 24.94 -30.40
C ASN A 415 -7.88 23.97 -29.24
N ASN A 416 -8.79 22.99 -29.05
CA ASN A 416 -8.72 22.01 -27.97
C ASN A 416 -8.76 22.64 -26.56
N SER A 417 -9.34 23.84 -26.43
CA SER A 417 -9.43 24.60 -25.18
C SER A 417 -10.85 24.55 -24.59
N PRO A 418 -11.00 24.48 -23.25
CA PRO A 418 -12.31 24.51 -22.61
C PRO A 418 -13.06 25.82 -22.86
N ILE A 419 -14.35 25.73 -23.17
CA ILE A 419 -15.22 26.91 -23.33
C ILE A 419 -15.72 27.35 -21.95
N ILE A 420 -15.25 28.51 -21.47
CA ILE A 420 -15.49 29.00 -20.11
C ILE A 420 -16.15 30.39 -20.15
N LYS A 421 -17.18 30.59 -19.34
CA LYS A 421 -17.78 31.89 -19.02
C LYS A 421 -17.66 32.13 -17.51
N LYS A 422 -17.46 33.36 -17.08
CA LYS A 422 -17.28 33.68 -15.65
C LYS A 422 -18.11 34.86 -15.18
N THR A 423 -18.36 34.88 -13.89
CA THR A 423 -18.97 36.02 -13.19
C THR A 423 -18.41 36.11 -11.78
N THR A 424 -18.56 37.25 -11.12
CA THR A 424 -18.03 37.49 -9.77
C THR A 424 -19.13 37.89 -8.81
N THR A 425 -18.89 37.67 -7.52
CA THR A 425 -19.72 38.19 -6.42
C THR A 425 -18.87 38.48 -5.20
N VAL A 426 -19.43 39.24 -4.27
CA VAL A 426 -18.89 39.39 -2.91
C VAL A 426 -19.75 38.57 -1.96
N ALA A 427 -19.12 37.79 -1.09
CA ALA A 427 -19.81 37.00 -0.08
C ALA A 427 -20.57 37.91 0.89
N LYS A 428 -21.83 37.57 1.16
CA LYS A 428 -22.68 38.24 2.16
C LYS A 428 -22.71 37.39 3.42
N GLU A 429 -22.33 37.97 4.55
CA GLU A 429 -22.31 37.28 5.83
C GLU A 429 -23.74 37.12 6.40
N ASN A 430 -23.97 36.03 7.13
CA ASN A 430 -25.19 35.79 7.92
C ASN A 430 -26.53 35.81 7.13
N VAL A 431 -26.50 35.48 5.83
CA VAL A 431 -27.69 35.30 5.00
C VAL A 431 -27.84 33.85 4.55
N GLU A 432 -29.05 33.45 4.19
CA GLU A 432 -29.37 32.08 3.72
C GLU A 432 -28.57 31.67 2.47
N PHE A 433 -28.31 32.65 1.58
CA PHE A 433 -27.52 32.48 0.36
C PHE A 433 -26.32 33.45 0.34
N PRO A 434 -25.19 33.10 1.01
CA PRO A 434 -24.02 33.98 1.10
C PRO A 434 -23.37 34.30 -0.25
N LEU A 435 -23.47 33.40 -1.22
CA LEU A 435 -22.93 33.57 -2.56
C LEU A 435 -24.06 33.46 -3.58
N VAL A 436 -24.21 34.52 -4.38
CA VAL A 436 -25.18 34.60 -5.48
C VAL A 436 -24.45 35.11 -6.70
N PHE A 437 -24.41 34.30 -7.75
CA PHE A 437 -23.74 34.59 -9.00
C PHE A 437 -24.76 34.87 -10.10
N GLU A 438 -24.50 35.88 -10.92
CA GLU A 438 -25.39 36.29 -12.00
C GLU A 438 -24.58 36.47 -13.30
N TRP A 439 -24.93 35.72 -14.35
CA TRP A 439 -24.30 35.83 -15.67
C TRP A 439 -25.06 36.82 -16.55
N SER A 440 -25.02 38.11 -16.19
CA SER A 440 -25.66 39.18 -16.96
C SER A 440 -24.75 39.78 -18.04
N GLN A 441 -23.43 39.81 -17.80
CA GLN A 441 -22.43 40.30 -18.76
C GLN A 441 -21.96 39.19 -19.71
N GLU A 442 -21.51 38.06 -19.18
CA GLU A 442 -21.15 36.86 -19.96
C GLU A 442 -22.30 35.85 -19.95
N LYS A 443 -23.44 36.20 -20.57
CA LYS A 443 -24.65 35.35 -20.55
C LYS A 443 -24.36 33.92 -20.99
N LEU A 444 -24.97 32.96 -20.30
CA LEU A 444 -24.91 31.54 -20.69
C LEU A 444 -25.84 31.29 -21.88
N ASP A 445 -25.46 30.37 -22.77
CA ASP A 445 -26.21 30.14 -24.00
C ASP A 445 -27.33 29.13 -23.80
N LYS A 446 -28.50 29.43 -24.37
CA LYS A 446 -29.63 28.50 -24.42
C LYS A 446 -29.29 27.24 -25.22
N ASN A 447 -29.83 26.11 -24.81
CA ASN A 447 -29.61 24.76 -25.34
C ASN A 447 -28.17 24.24 -25.17
N LYS A 448 -27.40 24.83 -24.26
CA LYS A 448 -26.09 24.33 -23.86
C LYS A 448 -26.17 23.71 -22.47
N VAL A 449 -25.16 22.91 -22.14
CA VAL A 449 -25.04 22.27 -20.84
C VAL A 449 -23.77 22.77 -20.19
N TYR A 450 -23.87 23.20 -18.94
CA TYR A 450 -22.74 23.71 -18.17
C TYR A 450 -22.54 22.93 -16.88
N THR A 451 -21.29 22.87 -16.41
CA THR A 451 -20.94 22.57 -15.01
C THR A 451 -20.30 23.79 -14.37
N PHE A 452 -20.35 23.88 -13.04
CA PHE A 452 -19.89 25.05 -12.28
C PHE A 452 -18.82 24.69 -11.26
N ILE A 453 -17.84 25.59 -11.14
CA ILE A 453 -16.85 25.60 -10.05
C ILE A 453 -16.70 27.03 -9.55
N PHE A 454 -16.54 27.17 -8.24
CA PHE A 454 -16.47 28.47 -7.59
C PHE A 454 -15.13 28.60 -6.88
N TRP A 455 -14.44 29.71 -7.12
CA TRP A 455 -13.15 30.01 -6.50
C TRP A 455 -13.24 31.32 -5.73
N LYS A 456 -12.62 31.37 -4.55
CA LYS A 456 -12.28 32.64 -3.95
C LYS A 456 -11.21 33.28 -4.81
N THR A 457 -11.36 34.58 -5.11
CA THR A 457 -10.51 35.25 -6.11
C THR A 457 -9.03 35.25 -5.72
N ASP A 458 -8.71 35.17 -4.43
CA ASP A 458 -7.35 35.06 -3.91
C ASP A 458 -6.72 33.66 -4.06
N GLY A 459 -7.46 32.68 -4.61
CA GLY A 459 -6.99 31.32 -4.84
C GLY A 459 -6.96 30.43 -3.61
N THR A 460 -7.27 30.95 -2.42
CA THR A 460 -7.12 30.20 -1.15
C THR A 460 -8.18 29.13 -0.94
N GLU A 461 -9.32 29.24 -1.61
CA GLU A 461 -10.48 28.37 -1.39
C GLU A 461 -11.26 28.13 -2.69
N LYS A 462 -11.80 26.91 -2.83
CA LYS A 462 -12.72 26.55 -3.92
C LYS A 462 -13.92 25.74 -3.41
N ILE A 463 -15.02 25.79 -4.15
CA ILE A 463 -16.23 25.00 -3.93
C ILE A 463 -16.49 24.19 -5.20
N VAL A 464 -16.65 22.88 -5.04
CA VAL A 464 -16.86 21.91 -6.13
C VAL A 464 -18.03 20.97 -5.80
N PHE A 465 -18.64 20.37 -6.82
CA PHE A 465 -19.54 19.22 -6.60
C PHE A 465 -18.77 18.00 -6.11
N SER A 466 -19.43 17.11 -5.37
CA SER A 466 -18.83 15.85 -4.93
C SER A 466 -18.40 14.98 -6.10
N ASP A 467 -17.33 14.21 -5.94
CA ASP A 467 -16.83 13.30 -6.97
C ASP A 467 -17.89 12.29 -7.43
N VAL A 468 -18.80 11.88 -6.54
CA VAL A 468 -19.91 10.99 -6.89
C VAL A 468 -20.86 11.67 -7.87
N ASN A 469 -21.20 12.94 -7.64
CA ASN A 469 -22.07 13.69 -8.54
C ASN A 469 -21.37 13.96 -9.86
N ILE A 470 -20.08 14.29 -9.85
CA ILE A 470 -19.29 14.53 -11.06
C ILE A 470 -19.17 13.26 -11.89
N LYS A 471 -18.83 12.11 -11.29
CA LYS A 471 -18.74 10.84 -12.02
C LYS A 471 -20.08 10.45 -12.64
N GLY A 472 -21.17 10.66 -11.91
CA GLY A 472 -22.53 10.42 -12.40
C GLY A 472 -23.09 11.53 -13.30
N SER A 473 -22.29 12.55 -13.65
CA SER A 473 -22.71 13.74 -14.41
C SER A 473 -23.96 14.43 -13.84
N LYS A 474 -24.16 14.34 -12.52
CA LYS A 474 -25.26 14.96 -11.77
C LYS A 474 -24.96 16.40 -11.37
N ASP A 475 -23.84 16.96 -11.80
CA ASP A 475 -23.38 18.34 -11.61
C ASP A 475 -23.65 19.23 -12.85
N THR A 476 -24.37 18.71 -13.84
CA THR A 476 -24.66 19.39 -15.11
C THR A 476 -25.98 20.15 -15.08
N PHE A 477 -26.01 21.30 -15.74
CA PHE A 477 -27.15 22.20 -15.85
C PHE A 477 -27.48 22.45 -17.34
N PRO A 478 -28.54 21.83 -17.88
CA PRO A 478 -29.04 22.14 -19.21
C PRO A 478 -29.84 23.45 -19.18
N LEU A 479 -29.51 24.41 -20.06
CA LEU A 479 -30.08 25.76 -20.07
C LEU A 479 -31.00 26.06 -21.25
#